data_AF-A0A5X8Q5Q9-F1
#
_entry.id   AF-A0A5X8Q5Q9-F1
#
_cell.length_a   1.000
_cell.length_b   1.000
_cell.length_c   1.000
_cell.angle_alpha   90.00
_cell.angle_beta   90.00
_cell.angle_gamma   90.00
#
_symmetry.space_group_name_H-M   'P 1'
#
loop_
_entity.id
_entity.type
_entity.pdbx_description
1 polymer ?
#
loop_
_entity_poly.entity_id
_entity_poly.type
_entity_poly.pdbx_seq_one_letter_code
_entity_poly.pdbx_strand_id
1 'polypeptide(L)'
;TKNPAFKEEKEVRLVYQTLDTGRYEYPESSSIKDLKYRISNNQIISYYELGFPKDAVSELILGPNNKFKESDIVNFLQYNGFEHSIKILKSKASYGA
;
A
#
# COMPACT_ATOMS: atom_id res chain seq x y z
N THR A 1 12.38 8.79 21.75
CA THR A 1 13.12 8.01 20.74
C THR A 1 12.16 7.02 20.10
N LYS A 2 11.99 7.01 18.76
CA LYS A 2 11.11 6.02 18.09
C LYS A 2 11.64 4.62 18.41
N ASN A 3 10.77 3.69 18.81
CA ASN A 3 11.20 2.33 19.16
C ASN A 3 12.00 1.73 17.96
N PRO A 4 13.20 1.15 18.19
CA PRO A 4 14.07 0.63 17.13
C PRO A 4 13.39 -0.34 16.16
N ALA A 5 12.33 -1.03 16.61
CA ALA A 5 11.56 -1.92 15.78
C ALA A 5 10.77 -1.20 14.65
N PHE A 6 10.61 0.12 14.73
CA PHE A 6 10.00 0.95 13.68
C PHE A 6 11.01 1.62 12.75
N LYS A 7 12.29 1.20 12.79
CA LYS A 7 13.35 1.71 11.90
C LYS A 7 13.09 1.36 10.42
N GLU A 8 12.33 0.30 10.19
CA GLU A 8 11.81 -0.14 8.89
C GLU A 8 10.77 0.83 8.30
N GLU A 9 10.10 1.64 9.12
CA GLU A 9 9.06 2.59 8.69
C GLU A 9 9.63 3.99 8.35
N LYS A 10 10.56 4.07 7.38
CA LYS A 10 10.88 5.36 6.76
C LYS A 10 9.75 5.71 5.77
N GLU A 11 8.69 6.31 6.29
CA GLU A 11 7.55 6.71 5.49
C GLU A 11 7.88 7.92 4.61
N VAL A 12 7.63 7.78 3.30
CA VAL A 12 7.56 8.91 2.36
C VAL A 12 6.12 8.97 1.87
N ARG A 13 5.52 10.16 1.92
CA ARG A 13 4.13 10.37 1.51
C ARG A 13 4.07 11.22 0.26
N LEU A 14 3.42 10.70 -0.78
CA LEU A 14 3.05 11.47 -1.96
C LEU A 14 1.74 12.22 -1.65
N VAL A 15 1.75 13.54 -1.78
CA VAL A 15 0.57 14.39 -1.63
C VAL A 15 0.19 14.88 -3.02
N TYR A 16 -1.02 14.53 -3.46
CA TYR A 16 -1.53 14.91 -4.77
C TYR A 16 -2.85 15.67 -4.58
N GLN A 17 -2.91 16.90 -5.11
CA GLN A 17 -4.14 17.67 -5.12
C GLN A 17 -4.97 17.24 -6.32
N THR A 18 -6.12 16.64 -6.05
CA THR A 18 -6.99 16.05 -7.08
C THR A 18 -8.08 16.99 -7.59
N LEU A 19 -8.34 18.10 -6.92
CA LEU A 19 -9.44 19.02 -7.22
C LEU A 19 -8.93 20.46 -7.34
N ASP A 20 -9.28 21.13 -8.43
CA ASP A 20 -9.22 22.58 -8.52
C ASP A 20 -10.33 23.18 -7.64
N THR A 21 -10.04 24.25 -6.92
CA THR A 21 -10.83 24.82 -5.82
C THR A 21 -12.12 25.54 -6.28
N GLY A 22 -12.80 25.02 -7.28
CA GLY A 22 -14.05 25.55 -7.80
C GLY A 22 -14.82 24.64 -8.76
N ARG A 23 -14.23 23.52 -9.22
CA ARG A 23 -14.88 22.57 -10.13
C ARG A 23 -14.46 21.15 -9.76
N TYR A 24 -15.43 20.24 -9.65
CA TYR A 24 -15.18 18.79 -9.47
C TYR A 24 -14.70 18.15 -10.79
N GLU A 25 -13.67 18.73 -11.40
CA GLU A 25 -13.14 18.31 -12.69
C GLU A 25 -11.68 17.92 -12.51
N TYR A 26 -11.33 16.71 -12.95
CA TYR A 26 -9.94 16.25 -12.99
C TYR A 26 -9.25 16.83 -14.22
N PRO A 27 -7.99 17.29 -14.11
CA PRO A 27 -7.21 17.63 -15.28
C PRO A 27 -7.11 16.39 -16.19
N GLU A 28 -7.38 16.53 -17.49
CA GLU A 28 -7.23 15.45 -18.48
C GLU A 28 -5.81 14.84 -18.46
N SER A 29 -4.82 15.63 -18.06
CA SER A 29 -3.41 15.27 -17.91
C SER A 29 -3.06 14.59 -16.58
N SER A 30 -4.02 14.37 -15.68
CA SER A 30 -3.78 13.69 -14.40
C SER A 30 -3.40 12.23 -14.65
N SER A 31 -2.29 11.77 -14.08
CA SER A 31 -1.93 10.34 -14.03
C SER A 31 -2.81 9.56 -13.05
N ILE A 32 -3.56 10.27 -12.21
CA ILE A 32 -4.53 9.73 -11.26
C ILE A 32 -5.92 9.94 -11.88
N LYS A 33 -6.44 8.87 -12.49
CA LYS A 33 -7.78 8.82 -13.09
C LYS A 33 -8.62 7.81 -12.31
N ASP A 34 -9.94 7.88 -12.51
CA ASP A 34 -10.91 6.91 -11.99
C ASP A 34 -11.00 6.84 -10.46
N LEU A 35 -11.82 7.71 -9.88
CA LEU A 35 -12.18 7.63 -8.45
C LEU A 35 -12.83 6.27 -8.16
N LYS A 36 -12.22 5.50 -7.25
CA LYS A 36 -12.73 4.20 -6.80
C LYS A 36 -13.24 4.28 -5.38
N TYR A 37 -14.02 3.27 -4.99
CA TYR A 37 -14.57 3.12 -3.65
C TYR A 37 -14.29 1.73 -3.10
N ARG A 38 -13.99 1.63 -1.81
CA ARG A 38 -13.88 0.36 -1.08
C ARG A 38 -14.59 0.45 0.26
N ILE A 39 -14.96 -0.70 0.81
CA ILE A 39 -15.47 -0.79 2.18
C ILE A 39 -14.32 -1.19 3.09
N SER A 40 -14.11 -0.45 4.17
CA SER A 40 -13.15 -0.77 5.23
C SER A 40 -13.72 -0.31 6.56
N ASN A 41 -13.63 -1.13 7.61
CA ASN A 41 -14.20 -0.84 8.93
C ASN A 41 -15.67 -0.36 8.88
N ASN A 42 -16.49 -1.00 8.04
CA ASN A 42 -17.89 -0.65 7.81
C ASN A 42 -18.13 0.78 7.30
N GLN A 43 -17.12 1.38 6.65
CA GLN A 43 -17.20 2.71 6.04
C GLN A 43 -16.90 2.61 4.54
N ILE A 44 -17.59 3.43 3.75
CA ILE A 44 -17.28 3.64 2.34
C ILE A 44 -16.14 4.65 2.26
N ILE A 45 -15.02 4.25 1.65
CA ILE A 45 -13.81 5.06 1.51
C ILE A 45 -13.52 5.23 0.02
N SER A 46 -13.41 6.47 -0.43
CA SER A 46 -12.93 6.78 -1.78
C SER A 46 -11.40 6.71 -1.84
N TYR A 47 -10.86 6.24 -2.95
CA TYR A 47 -9.42 6.16 -3.17
C TYR A 47 -9.10 6.23 -4.67
N TYR A 48 -7.83 6.47 -4.97
CA TYR A 48 -7.28 6.31 -6.31
C TYR A 48 -6.21 5.24 -6.31
N GLU A 49 -6.06 4.57 -7.44
CA GLU A 49 -4.94 3.66 -7.65
C GLU A 49 -3.76 4.42 -8.25
N LEU A 50 -2.60 4.26 -7.62
CA LEU A 50 -1.33 4.69 -8.18
C LEU A 50 -0.55 3.44 -8.54
N GLY A 51 -0.42 3.18 -9.83
CA GLY A 51 0.40 2.08 -10.33
C GLY A 51 1.89 2.32 -10.08
N PHE A 52 2.63 1.24 -9.87
CA PHE A 52 4.09 1.24 -9.83
C PHE A 52 4.63 0.02 -10.59
N PRO A 53 5.86 0.08 -11.14
CA PRO A 53 6.50 -1.08 -11.75
C PRO A 53 6.62 -2.23 -10.75
N LYS A 54 6.19 -3.44 -11.10
CA LYS A 54 6.11 -4.54 -10.13
C LYS A 54 7.49 -4.89 -9.55
N ASP A 55 8.52 -4.83 -10.38
CA ASP A 55 9.93 -5.01 -10.05
C ASP A 55 10.48 -3.98 -9.05
N ALA A 56 9.77 -2.88 -8.82
CA ALA A 56 10.09 -1.93 -7.75
C ALA A 56 9.88 -2.50 -6.33
N VAL A 57 9.07 -3.55 -6.18
CA VAL A 57 8.86 -4.21 -4.89
C VAL A 57 9.86 -5.35 -4.73
N SER A 58 10.86 -5.18 -3.87
CA SER A 58 11.90 -6.19 -3.62
C SER A 58 11.74 -6.90 -2.28
N GLU A 59 11.06 -6.28 -1.31
CA GLU A 59 10.89 -6.81 0.05
C GLU A 59 9.48 -6.50 0.58
N LEU A 60 8.91 -7.42 1.35
CA LEU A 60 7.63 -7.30 2.00
C LEU A 60 7.75 -7.70 3.48
N ILE A 61 7.45 -6.78 4.37
CA ILE A 61 7.56 -6.96 5.83
C ILE A 61 6.16 -7.15 6.41
N LEU A 62 5.89 -8.33 6.95
CA LEU A 62 4.62 -8.67 7.59
C LEU A 62 4.59 -8.10 9.00
N GLY A 63 3.61 -7.23 9.27
CA GLY A 63 3.40 -6.71 10.63
C GLY A 63 3.11 -7.83 11.64
N PRO A 64 3.34 -7.59 12.95
CA PRO A 64 3.20 -8.59 14.00
C PRO A 64 1.78 -9.18 14.12
N ASN A 65 0.76 -8.41 13.77
CA ASN A 65 -0.64 -8.83 13.83
C ASN A 65 -1.15 -9.40 12.49
N ASN A 66 -0.26 -9.67 11.53
CA ASN A 66 -0.64 -10.27 10.25
C ASN A 66 -1.17 -11.69 10.47
N LYS A 67 -2.37 -11.96 9.96
CA LYS A 67 -3.06 -13.26 10.10
C LYS A 67 -2.95 -14.14 8.84
N PHE A 68 -2.35 -13.62 7.77
CA PHE A 68 -2.22 -14.34 6.51
C PHE A 68 -1.07 -15.34 6.57
N LYS A 69 -1.23 -16.48 5.91
CA LYS A 69 -0.11 -17.41 5.74
C LYS A 69 0.81 -16.87 4.65
N GLU A 70 2.10 -17.11 4.79
CA GLU A 70 3.09 -16.70 3.81
C GLU A 70 2.80 -17.28 2.41
N SER A 71 2.34 -18.53 2.34
CA SER A 71 1.90 -19.17 1.08
C SER A 71 0.77 -18.42 0.38
N ASP A 72 -0.19 -17.89 1.16
CA ASP A 72 -1.33 -17.16 0.61
C ASP A 72 -0.86 -15.84 -0.01
N ILE A 73 0.12 -15.19 0.62
CA ILE A 73 0.75 -13.96 0.13
C ILE A 73 1.54 -14.23 -1.15
N VAL A 74 2.34 -15.30 -1.19
CA VAL A 74 3.08 -15.68 -2.40
C VAL A 74 2.14 -15.94 -3.57
N ASN A 75 1.09 -16.73 -3.36
CA ASN A 75 0.10 -17.02 -4.39
C ASN A 75 -0.62 -15.75 -4.87
N PHE A 76 -0.95 -14.85 -3.94
CA PHE A 76 -1.57 -13.57 -4.28
C PHE A 76 -0.64 -12.68 -5.13
N LEU A 77 0.64 -12.60 -4.78
CA LEU A 77 1.64 -11.85 -5.56
C LEU A 77 1.78 -12.42 -6.97
N GLN A 78 1.91 -13.74 -7.10
CA GLN A 78 1.99 -14.42 -8.40
C GLN A 78 0.73 -14.19 -9.25
N TYR A 79 -0.46 -14.28 -8.64
CA TYR A 79 -1.72 -13.99 -9.33
C TYR A 79 -1.78 -12.56 -9.88
N ASN A 80 -1.20 -11.59 -9.17
CA ASN A 80 -1.09 -10.20 -9.61
C ASN A 80 0.12 -9.96 -10.55
N GLY A 81 0.80 -11.02 -10.97
CA GLY A 81 1.91 -11.02 -11.93
C GLY A 81 3.20 -10.40 -11.38
N PHE A 82 3.46 -10.53 -10.08
CA PHE A 82 4.78 -10.32 -9.51
C PHE A 82 5.62 -11.57 -9.75
N GLU A 83 6.39 -11.58 -10.83
CA GLU A 83 7.11 -12.76 -11.32
C GLU A 83 8.54 -12.86 -10.76
N HIS A 84 9.09 -11.77 -10.23
CA HIS A 84 10.42 -11.75 -9.61
C HIS A 84 10.38 -12.17 -8.14
N SER A 85 11.56 -12.54 -7.62
CA SER A 85 11.70 -12.93 -6.21
C SER A 85 11.51 -11.72 -5.29
N ILE A 86 10.53 -11.80 -4.40
CA ILE A 86 10.27 -10.81 -3.33
C ILE A 86 10.64 -11.45 -2.00
N LYS A 87 11.49 -10.77 -1.22
CA LYS A 87 11.89 -11.25 0.10
C LYS A 87 10.76 -10.98 1.11
N ILE A 88 10.22 -12.02 1.73
CA ILE A 88 9.19 -11.89 2.76
C ILE A 88 9.82 -12.02 4.15
N LEU A 89 9.55 -11.03 5.01
CA LEU A 89 10.05 -10.98 6.39
C LEU A 89 8.89 -10.80 7.37
N LYS A 90 9.09 -11.18 8.64
CA LYS A 90 8.20 -10.80 9.73
C LYS A 90 8.80 -9.66 10.54
N SER A 91 8.02 -8.63 10.79
CA SER A 91 8.42 -7.50 11.64
C SER A 91 8.71 -8.00 13.06
N LYS A 92 9.74 -7.41 13.66
CA LYS A 92 10.10 -7.63 15.07
C LYS A 92 9.39 -6.66 16.02
N ALA A 93 8.59 -5.74 15.49
CA ALA A 93 7.83 -4.80 16.30
C ALA A 93 6.72 -5.55 17.04
N SER A 94 6.56 -5.26 18.34
CA SER A 94 5.29 -5.49 19.02
C SER A 94 4.54 -4.17 19.04
N TYR A 95 3.33 -4.16 18.51
CA TYR A 95 2.38 -3.12 18.91
C TYR A 95 1.96 -3.49 20.33
N GLY A 96 2.22 -2.62 21.30
CA GLY A 96 1.84 -2.84 22.69
C GLY A 96 0.36 -3.21 22.78
N ALA A 97 0.07 -4.22 23.60
CA ALA A 97 -1.30 -4.59 23.95
C ALA A 97 -2.01 -3.45 24.68
#